data_AF-A0A2S5WYX3-F1
#
_entry.id   AF-A0A2S5WYX3-F1
#
_cell.length_a   1.000
_cell.length_b   1.000
_cell.length_c   1.000
_cell.angle_alpha   90.00
_cell.angle_beta   90.00
_cell.angle_gamma   90.00
#
_symmetry.space_group_name_H-M   'P 1'
#
loop_
_entity.id
_entity.type
_entity.pdbx_description
1 polymer ?
#
loop_
_entity_poly.entity_id
_entity_poly.type
_entity_poly.pdbx_seq_one_letter_code
_entity_poly.pdbx_strand_id
1 'polypeptide(L)'
;MSNGETPLGGQYDPDELEELESQAERRGTGRGLIIGLLIAAAVAIAAIVFVLMNPLGQQAPPDNTVPATSMPQSTEVAVPETLIVTATPVPTVTVTETTTAEPSQPAEGSAVQVSLGRAYWVPDQSVISAAALVSTTEPGGTCTLILKNGPETFVATATATAPTSADTQASSCIVNLRDPAIKAGDWEAVMQYEGPAGSGVSEPMTVTVT
;
A
#
# COMPACT_ATOMS: atom_id res chain seq x y z
N MET A 1 -34.07 -53.43 -30.26
CA MET A 1 -35.00 -52.31 -30.48
C MET A 1 -35.46 -51.86 -29.11
N SER A 2 -34.86 -50.78 -28.59
CA SER A 2 -35.21 -50.22 -27.28
C SER A 2 -35.42 -48.74 -27.49
N ASN A 3 -36.66 -48.30 -27.39
CA ASN A 3 -37.06 -46.91 -27.52
C ASN A 3 -36.58 -46.15 -26.27
N GLY A 4 -35.79 -45.10 -26.47
CA GLY A 4 -35.38 -44.20 -25.39
C GLY A 4 -36.48 -43.20 -25.09
N GLU A 5 -37.09 -43.30 -23.92
CA GLU A 5 -38.02 -42.30 -23.40
C GLU A 5 -37.27 -41.09 -22.83
N THR A 6 -37.66 -39.89 -23.25
CA THR A 6 -37.30 -38.61 -22.63
C THR A 6 -38.42 -38.10 -21.72
N PRO A 7 -38.14 -37.15 -20.79
CA PRO A 7 -38.99 -36.88 -19.62
C PRO A 7 -40.34 -36.20 -19.90
N LEU A 8 -40.71 -35.99 -21.17
CA LEU A 8 -41.91 -35.27 -21.60
C LEU A 8 -42.68 -35.98 -22.73
N GLY A 9 -42.68 -37.32 -22.74
CA GLY A 9 -43.76 -38.15 -23.31
C GLY A 9 -44.19 -37.90 -24.77
N GLY A 10 -43.34 -37.31 -25.62
CA GLY A 10 -43.61 -37.08 -27.04
C GLY A 10 -42.72 -37.96 -27.91
N GLN A 11 -43.33 -38.81 -28.75
CA GLN A 11 -42.63 -39.43 -29.88
C GLN A 11 -42.34 -38.35 -30.91
N TYR A 12 -41.08 -37.95 -31.06
CA TYR A 12 -40.64 -37.17 -32.21
C TYR A 12 -40.32 -38.12 -33.36
N ASP A 13 -40.83 -37.80 -34.54
CA ASP A 13 -40.51 -38.48 -35.78
C ASP A 13 -39.01 -38.21 -36.09
N PRO A 14 -38.16 -39.24 -36.32
CA PRO A 14 -36.72 -39.04 -36.55
C PRO A 14 -36.41 -38.07 -37.70
N ASP A 15 -37.32 -37.94 -38.66
CA ASP A 15 -37.17 -37.04 -39.81
C ASP A 15 -37.28 -35.54 -39.41
N GLU A 16 -38.01 -35.20 -38.34
CA GLU A 16 -38.11 -33.81 -37.85
C GLU A 16 -36.85 -33.36 -37.09
N LEU A 17 -36.12 -34.29 -36.47
CA LEU A 17 -34.89 -33.97 -35.75
C LEU A 17 -33.74 -33.61 -36.71
N GLU A 18 -33.61 -34.30 -37.84
CA GLU A 18 -32.62 -33.94 -38.87
C GLU A 18 -32.91 -32.58 -39.51
N GLU A 19 -34.19 -32.22 -39.68
CA GLU A 19 -34.57 -30.92 -40.25
C GLU A 19 -34.29 -29.76 -39.26
N LEU A 20 -34.44 -29.99 -37.96
CA LEU A 20 -34.10 -29.03 -36.91
C LEU A 20 -32.58 -28.83 -36.75
N GLU A 21 -31.78 -29.90 -36.85
CA GLU A 21 -30.30 -29.80 -36.82
C GLU A 21 -29.76 -29.04 -38.05
N SER A 22 -30.30 -29.35 -39.24
CA SER A 22 -30.03 -28.64 -40.49
C SER A 22 -30.32 -27.13 -40.40
N GLN A 23 -31.41 -26.73 -39.72
CA GLN A 23 -31.72 -25.31 -39.51
C GLN A 23 -30.85 -24.63 -38.46
N ALA A 24 -30.36 -25.36 -37.44
CA ALA A 24 -29.48 -24.83 -36.41
C ALA A 24 -28.09 -24.51 -36.96
N GLU A 25 -27.56 -25.36 -37.84
CA GLU A 25 -26.21 -25.21 -38.42
C GLU A 25 -26.12 -23.98 -39.34
N ARG A 26 -27.21 -23.65 -40.06
CA ARG A 26 -27.25 -22.48 -40.96
C ARG A 26 -27.34 -21.12 -40.25
N ARG A 27 -27.71 -21.07 -38.96
CA ARG A 27 -27.81 -19.80 -38.20
C ARG A 27 -26.57 -19.47 -37.36
N GLY A 28 -25.65 -20.42 -37.16
CA GLY A 28 -24.51 -20.27 -36.23
C GLY A 28 -23.26 -19.61 -36.81
N THR A 29 -22.97 -19.77 -38.09
CA THR A 29 -21.66 -19.41 -38.66
C THR A 29 -21.46 -17.91 -38.86
N GLY A 30 -22.53 -17.15 -39.11
CA GLY A 30 -22.45 -15.71 -39.37
C GLY A 30 -22.23 -14.85 -38.11
N ARG A 31 -22.78 -15.25 -36.96
CA ARG A 31 -22.68 -14.48 -35.71
C ARG A 31 -21.38 -14.73 -34.96
N GLY A 32 -20.84 -15.95 -35.00
CA GLY A 32 -19.56 -16.28 -34.36
C GLY A 32 -18.38 -15.50 -34.95
N LEU A 33 -18.38 -15.27 -36.26
CA LEU A 33 -17.30 -14.55 -36.94
C LEU A 33 -17.29 -13.05 -36.61
N ILE A 34 -18.47 -12.43 -36.45
CA ILE A 34 -18.59 -11.02 -36.05
C ILE A 34 -18.12 -10.82 -34.60
N ILE A 35 -18.49 -11.72 -33.69
CA ILE A 35 -18.07 -11.65 -32.28
C ILE A 35 -16.55 -11.83 -32.16
N GLY A 36 -15.96 -12.80 -32.89
CA GLY A 36 -14.52 -12.99 -32.92
C GLY A 36 -13.75 -11.77 -33.43
N LEU A 37 -14.27 -11.10 -34.45
CA LEU A 37 -13.65 -9.90 -35.03
C LEU A 37 -13.71 -8.69 -34.08
N LEU A 38 -14.80 -8.54 -33.32
CA LEU A 38 -14.93 -7.48 -32.31
C LEU A 38 -13.95 -7.65 -31.14
N ILE A 39 -13.71 -8.88 -30.68
CA ILE A 39 -12.75 -9.16 -29.61
C ILE A 39 -11.33 -8.84 -30.08
N ALA A 40 -10.96 -9.26 -31.30
CA ALA A 40 -9.64 -8.97 -31.86
C ALA A 40 -9.40 -7.46 -32.02
N ALA A 41 -10.41 -6.69 -32.45
CA ALA A 41 -10.32 -5.25 -32.54
C ALA A 41 -10.14 -4.57 -31.17
N ALA A 42 -10.84 -5.03 -30.14
CA ALA A 42 -10.72 -4.48 -28.78
C ALA A 42 -9.31 -4.68 -28.20
N VAL A 43 -8.69 -5.85 -28.40
CA VAL A 43 -7.33 -6.14 -27.94
C VAL A 43 -6.29 -5.25 -28.66
N ALA A 44 -6.45 -5.06 -29.97
CA ALA A 44 -5.55 -4.20 -30.75
C ALA A 44 -5.63 -2.73 -30.28
N ILE A 45 -6.83 -2.23 -29.98
CA ILE A 45 -7.02 -0.86 -29.46
C ILE A 45 -6.37 -0.71 -28.08
N ALA A 46 -6.53 -1.69 -27.18
CA ALA A 46 -5.93 -1.66 -25.84
C ALA A 46 -4.39 -1.62 -25.89
N ALA A 47 -3.77 -2.38 -26.80
CA ALA A 47 -2.31 -2.37 -26.99
C ALA A 47 -1.80 -1.00 -27.51
N ILE A 48 -2.52 -0.38 -28.45
CA ILE A 48 -2.16 0.95 -28.97
C ILE A 48 -2.26 2.02 -27.88
N VAL A 49 -3.31 1.98 -27.05
CA VAL A 49 -3.49 2.91 -25.92
C VAL A 49 -2.38 2.72 -24.88
N PHE A 50 -1.98 1.48 -24.58
CA PHE A 50 -0.89 1.19 -23.64
C PHE A 50 0.46 1.75 -24.11
N VAL A 51 0.77 1.63 -25.41
CA VAL A 51 2.00 2.19 -26.00
C VAL A 51 1.97 3.73 -26.02
N LEU A 52 0.83 4.34 -26.35
CA LEU A 52 0.68 5.81 -26.37
C LEU A 52 0.69 6.43 -24.97
N MET A 53 0.13 5.76 -23.96
CA MET A 53 0.06 6.27 -22.60
C MET A 53 1.29 5.95 -21.75
N ASN A 54 2.34 5.34 -22.33
CA ASN A 54 3.60 4.89 -21.71
C ASN A 54 3.89 5.54 -20.32
N PRO A 55 3.33 5.00 -19.22
CA PRO A 55 3.52 5.55 -17.88
C PRO A 55 4.92 5.22 -17.32
N LEU A 56 5.73 4.48 -18.10
CA LEU A 56 7.12 4.15 -17.81
C LEU A 56 8.11 5.08 -18.50
N GLY A 57 7.65 6.24 -19.00
CA GLY A 57 8.52 7.33 -19.41
C GLY A 57 9.41 7.77 -18.25
N GLN A 58 10.61 7.17 -18.16
CA GLN A 58 11.67 7.56 -17.25
C GLN A 58 11.93 9.05 -17.47
N GLN A 59 11.53 9.88 -16.51
CA GLN A 59 12.01 11.26 -16.45
C GLN A 59 13.53 11.18 -16.34
N ALA A 60 14.22 11.85 -17.27
CA ALA A 60 15.66 11.98 -17.21
C ALA A 60 16.05 12.52 -15.83
N PRO A 61 17.14 12.01 -15.21
CA PRO A 61 17.62 12.54 -13.94
C PRO A 61 17.83 14.05 -14.05
N PRO A 62 17.41 14.85 -13.04
CA PRO A 62 17.67 16.28 -13.06
C PRO A 62 19.17 16.55 -13.18
N ASP A 63 19.54 17.37 -14.16
CA ASP A 63 20.91 17.78 -14.43
C ASP A 63 21.37 18.74 -13.31
N ASN A 64 22.06 18.20 -12.31
CA ASN A 64 22.56 18.93 -11.14
C ASN A 64 23.91 19.62 -11.40
N THR A 65 24.21 19.99 -12.65
CA THR A 65 25.50 20.63 -13.01
C THR A 65 25.55 22.15 -12.77
N VAL A 66 24.50 22.76 -12.21
CA VAL A 66 24.55 24.18 -11.82
C VAL A 66 25.43 24.37 -10.57
N PRO A 67 26.54 25.13 -10.64
CA PRO A 67 27.37 25.41 -9.48
C PRO A 67 26.62 26.30 -8.48
N ALA A 68 26.46 25.83 -7.24
CA ALA A 68 25.94 26.63 -6.14
C ALA A 68 26.92 27.78 -5.83
N THR A 69 26.65 28.95 -6.41
CA THR A 69 27.47 30.16 -6.20
C THR A 69 26.75 31.10 -5.24
N SER A 70 26.85 30.81 -3.94
CA SER A 70 26.73 31.83 -2.89
C SER A 70 27.12 31.22 -1.53
N MET A 71 28.36 31.45 -1.10
CA MET A 71 28.72 31.34 0.31
C MET A 71 28.24 32.59 1.05
N PRO A 72 27.67 32.47 2.27
CA PRO A 72 27.45 33.63 3.13
C PRO A 72 28.82 34.19 3.57
N GLN A 73 28.99 35.51 3.46
CA GLN A 73 30.17 36.21 3.94
C GLN A 73 30.31 36.05 5.46
N SER A 74 31.42 35.45 5.88
CA SER A 74 31.83 35.38 7.28
C SER A 74 32.18 36.79 7.76
N THR A 75 31.41 37.32 8.70
CA THR A 75 31.76 38.54 9.44
C THR A 75 32.90 38.20 10.39
N GLU A 76 34.06 38.78 10.15
CA GLU A 76 35.22 38.70 11.04
C GLU A 76 34.96 39.54 12.30
N VAL A 77 34.83 38.85 13.43
CA VAL A 77 34.87 39.46 14.77
C VAL A 77 36.23 39.13 15.37
N ALA A 78 37.05 40.15 15.54
CA ALA A 78 38.34 40.07 16.19
C ALA A 78 38.21 39.93 17.74
N VAL A 79 39.35 39.61 18.37
CA VAL A 79 39.75 39.82 19.79
C VAL A 79 39.75 38.55 20.67
N PRO A 80 40.73 38.33 21.58
CA PRO A 80 42.20 38.28 21.47
C PRO A 80 42.78 36.95 22.05
N GLU A 81 44.10 36.76 22.00
CA GLU A 81 44.81 35.61 22.58
C GLU A 81 44.69 35.50 24.11
N THR A 82 44.42 34.30 24.62
CA THR A 82 44.98 33.82 25.90
C THR A 82 44.98 32.28 25.92
N LEU A 83 46.17 31.70 25.94
CA LEU A 83 46.42 30.26 26.06
C LEU A 83 46.11 29.79 27.49
N ILE A 84 45.22 28.81 27.63
CA ILE A 84 45.15 27.96 28.83
C ILE A 84 44.94 26.51 28.37
N VAL A 85 45.97 25.68 28.57
CA VAL A 85 45.91 24.23 28.38
C VAL A 85 45.01 23.67 29.49
N THR A 86 43.87 23.10 29.11
CA THR A 86 43.02 22.31 30.02
C THR A 86 42.73 20.97 29.35
N ALA A 87 43.11 19.89 30.04
CA ALA A 87 42.96 18.51 29.58
C ALA A 87 41.50 18.21 29.20
N THR A 88 41.28 17.61 28.03
CA THR A 88 39.97 17.16 27.57
C THR A 88 39.50 15.97 28.42
N PRO A 89 38.42 16.09 29.22
CA PRO A 89 37.78 14.91 29.77
C PRO A 89 37.13 14.13 28.62
N VAL A 90 37.29 12.81 28.66
CA VAL A 90 36.59 11.84 27.81
C VAL A 90 35.09 12.16 27.85
N PRO A 91 34.36 12.19 26.71
CA PRO A 91 32.93 12.45 26.71
C PRO A 91 32.22 11.34 27.50
N THR A 92 31.71 11.69 28.67
CA THR A 92 30.71 10.90 29.37
C THR A 92 29.46 10.87 28.49
N VAL A 93 29.09 9.69 28.00
CA VAL A 93 27.81 9.47 27.33
C VAL A 93 26.73 9.56 28.41
N THR A 94 26.09 10.72 28.53
CA THR A 94 24.86 10.86 29.30
C THR A 94 23.75 10.19 28.50
N VAL A 95 23.35 9.00 28.91
CA VAL A 95 22.08 8.39 28.47
C VAL A 95 20.97 9.24 29.08
N THR A 96 20.49 10.23 28.32
CA THR A 96 19.21 10.86 28.64
C THR A 96 18.15 9.82 28.31
N GLU A 97 17.62 9.16 29.34
CA GLU A 97 16.35 8.44 29.24
C GLU A 97 15.32 9.46 28.77
N THR A 98 15.08 9.49 27.45
CA THR A 98 13.90 10.15 26.93
C THR A 98 12.77 9.25 27.38
N THR A 99 12.06 9.65 28.43
CA THR A 99 10.77 9.07 28.79
C THR A 99 9.85 9.33 27.61
N THR A 100 9.90 8.47 26.61
CA THR A 100 8.91 8.39 25.55
C THR A 100 7.59 8.22 26.27
N ALA A 101 6.69 9.19 26.14
CA ALA A 101 5.36 9.10 26.72
C ALA A 101 4.77 7.74 26.32
N GLU A 102 4.34 6.98 27.33
CA GLU A 102 3.63 5.73 27.11
C GLU A 102 2.50 6.00 26.10
N PRO A 103 2.34 5.17 25.04
CA PRO A 103 1.30 5.38 24.05
C PRO A 103 -0.02 5.49 24.80
N SER A 104 -0.67 6.65 24.70
CA SER A 104 -1.89 6.93 25.41
C SER A 104 -2.89 5.83 25.07
N GLN A 105 -3.38 5.15 26.10
CA GLN A 105 -4.37 4.08 25.99
C GLN A 105 -5.53 4.56 25.09
N PRO A 106 -6.01 3.76 24.13
CA PRO A 106 -7.03 4.20 23.19
C PRO A 106 -8.27 4.65 23.96
N ALA A 107 -8.73 5.87 23.72
CA ALA A 107 -9.96 6.37 24.31
C ALA A 107 -11.12 5.44 23.93
N GLU A 108 -11.84 4.93 24.93
CA GLU A 108 -13.07 4.16 24.73
C GLU A 108 -14.06 5.03 23.92
N GLY A 109 -14.31 4.62 22.67
CA GLY A 109 -15.17 5.34 21.74
C GLY A 109 -14.48 5.80 20.46
N SER A 110 -13.59 4.99 19.88
CA SER A 110 -13.03 5.25 18.55
C SER A 110 -14.16 5.39 17.52
N ALA A 111 -14.43 6.63 17.09
CA ALA A 111 -15.37 6.93 16.02
C ALA A 111 -14.89 6.39 14.67
N VAL A 112 -13.59 6.06 14.56
CA VAL A 112 -12.94 5.63 13.33
C VAL A 112 -12.48 4.18 13.48
N GLN A 113 -12.94 3.31 12.59
CA GLN A 113 -12.46 1.93 12.47
C GLN A 113 -11.14 1.92 11.69
N VAL A 114 -10.13 1.25 12.25
CA VAL A 114 -8.84 1.02 11.60
C VAL A 114 -8.68 -0.49 11.38
N SER A 115 -8.53 -0.90 10.13
CA SER A 115 -8.32 -2.29 9.76
C SER A 115 -6.92 -2.48 9.20
N LEU A 116 -6.02 -3.07 9.99
CA LEU A 116 -4.68 -3.44 9.53
C LEU A 116 -4.79 -4.65 8.61
N GLY A 117 -4.65 -4.44 7.30
CA GLY A 117 -4.84 -5.49 6.30
C GLY A 117 -3.57 -6.26 5.98
N ARG A 118 -2.39 -5.65 6.17
CA ARG A 118 -1.10 -6.29 5.96
C ARG A 118 -0.03 -5.66 6.84
N ALA A 119 0.89 -6.49 7.34
CA ALA A 119 2.15 -6.08 7.93
C ALA A 119 3.17 -7.20 7.65
N TYR A 120 4.33 -6.84 7.11
CA TYR A 120 5.35 -7.84 6.76
C TYR A 120 6.77 -7.25 6.77
N TRP A 121 7.75 -8.11 7.03
CA TRP A 121 9.16 -7.80 6.93
C TRP A 121 9.64 -7.83 5.47
N VAL A 122 10.51 -6.89 5.10
CA VAL A 122 11.19 -6.84 3.80
C VAL A 122 12.69 -7.01 4.06
N PRO A 123 13.23 -8.25 3.94
CA PRO A 123 14.60 -8.57 4.34
C PRO A 123 15.66 -7.72 3.64
N ASP A 124 15.57 -7.61 2.32
CA ASP A 124 16.55 -6.88 1.49
C ASP A 124 16.66 -5.40 1.84
N GLN A 125 15.60 -4.84 2.43
CA GLN A 125 15.55 -3.44 2.80
C GLN A 125 15.69 -3.22 4.30
N SER A 126 15.60 -4.26 5.11
CA SER A 126 15.49 -4.16 6.57
C SER A 126 14.38 -3.20 7.01
N VAL A 127 13.17 -3.38 6.44
CA VAL A 127 11.99 -2.54 6.69
C VAL A 127 10.77 -3.40 7.01
N ILE A 128 9.98 -2.95 7.98
CA ILE A 128 8.61 -3.45 8.16
C ILE A 128 7.67 -2.54 7.40
N SER A 129 6.90 -3.12 6.46
CA SER A 129 5.87 -2.41 5.72
C SER A 129 4.50 -2.83 6.23
N ALA A 130 3.69 -1.86 6.63
CA ALA A 130 2.32 -2.08 7.09
C ALA A 130 1.35 -1.21 6.30
N ALA A 131 0.17 -1.75 6.03
CA ALA A 131 -0.92 -0.97 5.47
C ALA A 131 -2.27 -1.29 6.11
N ALA A 132 -2.99 -0.21 6.41
CA ALA A 132 -4.31 -0.25 7.01
C ALA A 132 -5.31 0.59 6.20
N LEU A 133 -6.59 0.24 6.34
CA LEU A 133 -7.71 1.06 5.90
C LEU A 133 -8.33 1.76 7.11
N VAL A 134 -8.72 3.01 6.92
CA VAL A 134 -9.33 3.85 7.95
C VAL A 134 -10.71 4.24 7.45
N SER A 135 -11.75 4.07 8.28
CA SER A 135 -13.16 4.35 7.92
C SER A 135 -13.49 5.86 7.89
N THR A 136 -12.69 6.63 7.18
CA THR A 136 -12.89 8.05 6.87
C THR A 136 -12.34 8.32 5.47
N THR A 137 -12.86 9.33 4.79
CA THR A 137 -12.38 9.75 3.46
C THR A 137 -11.57 11.04 3.52
N GLU A 138 -11.50 11.69 4.68
CA GLU A 138 -10.78 12.95 4.84
C GLU A 138 -9.27 12.71 4.81
N PRO A 139 -8.50 13.44 3.97
CA PRO A 139 -7.05 13.44 4.05
C PRO A 139 -6.57 14.20 5.29
N GLY A 140 -5.34 13.92 5.73
CA GLY A 140 -4.66 14.76 6.73
C GLY A 140 -4.69 14.26 8.17
N GLY A 141 -5.17 13.04 8.42
CA GLY A 141 -4.90 12.34 9.68
C GLY A 141 -3.49 11.71 9.72
N THR A 142 -3.02 11.40 10.92
CA THR A 142 -1.74 10.72 11.17
C THR A 142 -1.98 9.25 11.46
N CYS A 143 -1.29 8.39 10.72
CA CYS A 143 -1.23 6.96 10.97
C CYS A 143 0.07 6.65 11.73
N THR A 144 -0.03 5.93 12.84
CA THR A 144 1.10 5.55 13.67
C THR A 144 1.18 4.03 13.74
N LEU A 145 2.21 3.45 13.11
CA LEU A 145 2.54 2.04 13.27
C LEU A 145 3.33 1.88 14.57
N ILE A 146 2.82 1.05 15.47
CA ILE A 146 3.49 0.64 16.70
C ILE A 146 3.87 -0.83 16.55
N LEU A 147 5.15 -1.12 16.74
CA LEU A 147 5.71 -2.46 16.66
C LEU A 147 6.23 -2.85 18.04
N LYS A 148 5.77 -3.98 18.61
CA LYS A 148 6.11 -4.42 19.97
C LYS A 148 6.67 -5.83 20.01
N ASN A 149 7.72 -6.04 20.81
CA ASN A 149 8.22 -7.36 21.20
C ASN A 149 8.63 -7.28 22.67
N GLY A 150 7.75 -7.77 23.56
CA GLY A 150 7.95 -7.64 25.02
C GLY A 150 8.10 -6.17 25.44
N PRO A 151 9.24 -5.77 26.05
CA PRO A 151 9.48 -4.38 26.45
C PRO A 151 9.93 -3.48 25.30
N GLU A 152 10.34 -4.03 24.16
CA GLU A 152 10.82 -3.26 23.02
C GLU A 152 9.63 -2.70 22.23
N THR A 153 9.67 -1.40 21.93
CA THR A 153 8.65 -0.72 21.14
C THR A 153 9.31 0.20 20.12
N PHE A 154 8.90 0.07 18.86
CA PHE A 154 9.28 0.95 17.77
C PHE A 154 8.04 1.61 17.18
N VAL A 155 8.21 2.85 16.72
CA VAL A 155 7.10 3.66 16.21
C VAL A 155 7.51 4.31 14.90
N ALA A 156 6.63 4.27 13.91
CA ALA A 156 6.76 5.06 12.70
C ALA A 156 5.42 5.71 12.37
N THR A 157 5.46 6.87 11.72
CA THR A 157 4.26 7.60 11.32
C THR A 157 4.20 7.82 9.81
N ALA A 158 2.99 7.94 9.29
CA ALA A 158 2.72 8.41 7.94
C ALA A 158 1.42 9.20 7.91
N THR A 159 1.17 9.95 6.85
CA THR A 159 -0.11 10.65 6.65
C THR A 159 -1.12 9.73 5.99
N ALA A 160 -2.36 9.75 6.48
CA ALA A 160 -3.47 9.07 5.83
C ALA A 160 -3.72 9.68 4.45
N THR A 161 -3.75 8.84 3.43
CA THR A 161 -4.00 9.24 2.04
C THR A 161 -5.48 9.05 1.73
N ALA A 162 -6.12 10.09 1.18
CA ALA A 162 -7.50 10.01 0.72
C ALA A 162 -7.67 8.94 -0.37
N PRO A 163 -8.86 8.33 -0.49
CA PRO A 163 -9.16 7.40 -1.55
C PRO A 163 -8.95 8.02 -2.93
N THR A 164 -8.38 7.25 -3.86
CA THR A 164 -8.16 7.68 -5.25
C THR A 164 -9.36 7.42 -6.18
N SER A 165 -10.31 6.60 -5.73
CA SER A 165 -11.57 6.31 -6.43
C SER A 165 -12.73 6.96 -5.68
N ALA A 166 -13.66 7.56 -6.42
CA ALA A 166 -14.85 8.21 -5.86
C ALA A 166 -15.77 7.23 -5.10
N ASP A 167 -15.72 5.93 -5.42
CA ASP A 167 -16.57 4.91 -4.80
C ASP A 167 -15.96 4.31 -3.52
N THR A 168 -14.72 4.67 -3.17
CA THR A 168 -14.03 4.14 -1.99
C THR A 168 -14.27 5.04 -0.77
N GLN A 169 -14.88 4.48 0.27
CA GLN A 169 -15.21 5.20 1.51
C GLN A 169 -14.16 5.03 2.62
N ALA A 170 -12.89 4.83 2.25
CA ALA A 170 -11.81 4.60 3.20
C ALA A 170 -10.49 5.21 2.73
N SER A 171 -9.84 5.92 3.62
CA SER A 171 -8.47 6.40 3.48
C SER A 171 -7.49 5.25 3.76
N SER A 172 -6.32 5.31 3.12
CA SER A 172 -5.26 4.33 3.32
C SER A 172 -4.14 4.88 4.18
N CYS A 173 -3.68 4.08 5.12
CA CYS A 173 -2.43 4.27 5.85
C CYS A 173 -1.39 3.31 5.30
N ILE A 174 -0.25 3.79 4.83
CA ILE A 174 0.89 2.97 4.46
C ILE A 174 2.10 3.50 5.23
N VAL A 175 2.64 2.69 6.14
CA VAL A 175 3.75 3.06 7.01
C VAL A 175 4.90 2.08 6.77
N ASN A 176 6.09 2.63 6.57
CA ASN A 176 7.32 1.87 6.47
C ASN A 176 8.20 2.21 7.67
N LEU A 177 8.41 1.24 8.57
CA LEU A 177 9.26 1.36 9.73
C LEU A 177 10.64 0.78 9.41
N ARG A 178 11.66 1.64 9.47
CA ARG A 178 13.06 1.28 9.29
C ARG A 178 13.82 1.68 10.55
N ASP A 179 14.27 0.70 11.30
CA ASP A 179 15.13 0.93 12.46
C ASP A 179 16.16 -0.21 12.60
N PRO A 180 17.47 0.07 12.61
CA PRO A 180 18.51 -0.96 12.72
C PRO A 180 18.56 -1.65 14.09
N ALA A 181 17.88 -1.10 15.11
CA ALA A 181 17.79 -1.72 16.42
C ALA A 181 16.77 -2.88 16.46
N ILE A 182 15.82 -2.95 15.51
CA ILE A 182 14.86 -4.06 15.41
C ILE A 182 15.61 -5.39 15.24
N LYS A 183 15.30 -6.34 16.12
CA LYS A 183 15.91 -7.67 16.12
C LYS A 183 15.00 -8.70 15.47
N ALA A 184 15.60 -9.81 15.03
CA ALA A 184 14.87 -10.97 14.56
C ALA A 184 13.95 -11.53 15.65
N GLY A 185 12.76 -11.98 15.26
CA GLY A 185 11.72 -12.43 16.18
C GLY A 185 10.31 -12.09 15.70
N ASP A 186 9.31 -12.50 16.48
CA ASP A 186 7.91 -12.20 16.20
C ASP A 186 7.51 -10.90 16.88
N TRP A 187 7.04 -9.95 16.10
CA TRP A 187 6.62 -8.63 16.55
C TRP A 187 5.12 -8.47 16.42
N GLU A 188 4.49 -7.75 17.35
CA GLU A 188 3.10 -7.34 17.26
C GLU A 188 3.02 -5.95 16.61
N ALA A 189 2.39 -5.87 15.45
CA ALA A 189 2.12 -4.63 14.73
C ALA A 189 0.70 -4.14 15.02
N VAL A 190 0.57 -2.88 15.44
CA VAL A 190 -0.70 -2.19 15.66
C VAL A 190 -0.67 -0.89 14.89
N MET A 191 -1.73 -0.59 14.14
CA MET A 191 -1.90 0.69 13.49
C MET A 191 -2.85 1.56 14.32
N GLN A 192 -2.40 2.76 14.67
CA GLN A 192 -3.24 3.81 15.23
C GLN A 192 -3.50 4.89 14.18
N TYR A 193 -4.67 5.51 14.26
CA TYR A 193 -5.04 6.67 13.45
C TYR A 193 -5.52 7.79 14.36
N GLU A 194 -5.10 9.01 14.07
CA GLU A 194 -5.60 10.22 14.70
C GLU A 194 -5.81 11.31 13.65
N GLY A 195 -7.02 11.85 13.54
CA GLY A 195 -7.32 12.90 12.58
C GLY A 195 -8.62 13.65 12.88
N PRO A 196 -9.04 14.55 11.96
CA PRO A 196 -10.20 15.41 12.17
C PRO A 196 -11.51 14.66 12.42
N ALA A 197 -11.68 13.50 11.77
CA ALA A 197 -12.84 12.62 11.95
C ALA A 197 -12.83 11.80 13.26
N GLY A 198 -11.74 11.86 14.04
CA GLY A 198 -11.56 11.12 15.28
C GLY A 198 -10.31 10.22 15.26
N SER A 199 -10.24 9.33 16.24
CA SER A 199 -9.14 8.38 16.41
C SER A 199 -9.62 6.92 16.39
N GLY A 200 -8.70 6.02 16.09
CA GLY A 200 -8.96 4.58 15.97
C GLY A 200 -7.69 3.74 16.10
N VAL A 201 -7.84 2.49 16.49
CA VAL A 201 -6.74 1.53 16.63
C VAL A 201 -7.14 0.19 16.03
N SER A 202 -6.21 -0.45 15.31
CA SER A 202 -6.44 -1.76 14.72
C SER A 202 -6.33 -2.89 15.74
N GLU A 203 -6.87 -4.05 15.38
CA GLU A 203 -6.43 -5.30 16.00
C GLU A 203 -4.93 -5.53 15.74
N PRO A 204 -4.22 -6.20 16.67
CA PRO A 204 -2.81 -6.53 16.49
C PRO A 204 -2.60 -7.59 15.40
N MET A 205 -1.50 -7.47 14.67
CA MET A 205 -1.06 -8.44 13.66
C MET A 205 0.39 -8.85 13.90
N THR A 206 0.68 -10.14 13.90
CA THR A 206 2.06 -10.64 14.05
C THR A 206 2.88 -10.45 12.77
N VAL A 207 4.11 -9.98 12.92
CA VAL A 207 5.12 -9.83 11.88
C VAL A 207 6.40 -10.56 12.30
N THR A 208 6.82 -11.56 11.53
CA THR A 208 8.09 -12.24 11.78
C THR A 208 9.24 -11.51 11.07
N VAL A 209 10.24 -11.08 11.85
CA VAL A 209 11.49 -10.49 11.35
C VAL A 209 12.57 -11.57 11.33
N THR A 210 13.23 -11.71 10.18
CA THR A 210 14.26 -12.74 9.90
C THR A 210 15.55 -12.13 9.43
#